data_AF-A0A932AVW0-F1
#
_entry.id   AF-A0A932AVW0-F1
#
_cell.length_a   1.000
_cell.length_b   1.000
_cell.length_c   1.000
_cell.angle_alpha   90.00
_cell.angle_beta   90.00
_cell.angle_gamma   90.00
#
_symmetry.space_group_name_H-M   'P 1'
#
loop_
_entity.id
_entity.type
_entity.pdbx_description
1 polymer ?
#
loop_
_entity_poly.entity_id
_entity_poly.type
_entity_poly.pdbx_seq_one_letter_code
_entity_poly.pdbx_strand_id
1 'polypeptide(L)'
;MARFYVEISGVSQEFLDFLGYFLVYEDRNYKLLKNKDEYYLLEKKGKQYLYVDDKNDADLLTGAFIARHKIDAPDPNTALDEPEGGIPDEPEDEKK
;
A
#
# COMPACT_ATOMS: atom_id res chain seq x y z
N MET A 1 25.30 12.46 10.67
CA MET A 1 24.62 11.33 10.02
C MET A 1 23.14 11.53 10.22
N ALA A 2 22.39 11.67 9.12
CA ALA A 2 20.94 11.77 9.21
C ALA A 2 20.39 10.36 9.41
N ARG A 3 19.45 10.20 10.34
CA ARG A 3 18.85 8.90 10.68
C ARG A 3 17.42 8.92 10.18
N PHE A 4 17.08 8.05 9.24
CA PHE A 4 15.73 7.95 8.71
C PHE A 4 15.09 6.64 9.19
N TYR A 5 13.91 6.75 9.79
CA TYR A 5 13.05 5.60 10.07
C TYR A 5 11.86 5.70 9.14
N VAL A 6 11.76 4.75 8.21
CA VAL A 6 10.74 4.78 7.15
C VAL A 6 9.77 3.63 7.36
N GLU A 7 8.47 3.94 7.29
CA GLU A 7 7.44 2.91 7.30
C GLU A 7 7.44 2.18 5.96
N ILE A 8 7.61 0.87 6.00
CA ILE A 8 7.67 -0.02 4.83
C ILE A 8 6.54 -1.06 4.83
N SER A 9 5.50 -0.82 5.64
CA SER A 9 4.29 -1.63 5.67
C SER A 9 3.71 -1.71 4.25
N GLY A 10 3.60 -2.92 3.68
CA GLY A 10 3.04 -3.11 2.34
C GLY A 10 4.01 -2.86 1.17
N VAL A 11 5.27 -2.52 1.43
CA VAL A 11 6.33 -2.50 0.41
C VAL A 11 6.66 -3.94 0.02
N SER A 12 6.74 -4.21 -1.29
CA SER A 12 7.03 -5.55 -1.81
C SER A 12 8.48 -5.97 -1.55
N GLN A 13 8.71 -7.27 -1.37
CA GLN A 13 10.06 -7.80 -1.20
C GLN A 13 10.94 -7.53 -2.43
N GLU A 14 10.39 -7.56 -3.64
CA GLU A 14 11.12 -7.24 -4.88
C GLU A 14 11.70 -5.82 -4.88
N PHE A 15 10.96 -4.85 -4.34
CA PHE A 15 11.45 -3.48 -4.21
C PHE A 15 12.53 -3.36 -3.14
N LEU A 16 12.39 -4.10 -2.04
CA LEU A 16 13.42 -4.17 -1.00
C LEU A 16 14.71 -4.81 -1.54
N ASP A 17 14.61 -5.87 -2.33
CA ASP A 17 15.76 -6.53 -2.98
C ASP A 17 16.44 -5.60 -4.00
N PHE A 18 15.67 -4.79 -4.75
CA PHE A 18 16.21 -3.76 -5.64
C PHE A 18 17.05 -2.71 -4.89
N LEU A 19 16.63 -2.34 -3.67
CA LEU A 19 17.38 -1.46 -2.77
C LEU A 19 18.49 -2.20 -1.99
N GLY A 20 18.67 -3.50 -2.21
CA GLY A 20 19.70 -4.31 -1.58
C GLY A 20 19.35 -4.83 -0.18
N TYR A 21 18.08 -4.74 0.25
CA TYR A 21 17.57 -5.32 1.48
C TYR A 21 17.03 -6.73 1.23
N PHE A 22 17.87 -7.73 1.47
CA PHE A 22 17.56 -9.12 1.19
C PHE A 22 16.92 -9.82 2.38
N LEU A 23 15.85 -10.57 2.17
CA LEU A 23 15.27 -11.42 3.20
C LEU A 23 16.18 -12.61 3.49
N VAL A 24 16.70 -12.67 4.72
CA VAL A 24 17.60 -13.76 5.16
C VAL A 24 16.93 -14.76 6.09
N TYR A 25 15.87 -14.33 6.79
CA TYR A 25 15.11 -15.19 7.67
C TYR A 25 13.67 -14.69 7.80
N GLU A 26 12.73 -15.63 7.82
CA GLU A 26 11.33 -15.33 8.07
C GLU A 26 10.73 -16.38 9.00
N ASP A 27 9.99 -15.92 10.01
CA ASP A 27 9.15 -16.74 10.87
C ASP A 27 7.68 -16.27 10.81
N ARG A 28 6.81 -16.79 11.67
CA ARG A 28 5.41 -16.39 11.81
C ARG A 28 5.26 -14.95 12.31
N ASN A 29 6.19 -14.48 13.14
CA ASN A 29 6.08 -13.19 13.80
C ASN A 29 7.05 -12.13 13.26
N TYR A 30 8.19 -12.54 12.71
CA TYR A 30 9.26 -11.62 12.33
C TYR A 30 9.85 -11.95 10.96
N LYS A 31 10.40 -10.94 10.31
CA LYS A 31 11.28 -11.06 9.16
C LYS A 31 12.61 -10.37 9.46
N LEU A 32 13.70 -10.95 9.00
CA LEU A 32 15.04 -10.41 9.12
C LEU A 32 15.53 -10.07 7.72
N LEU A 33 15.80 -8.79 7.49
CA LEU A 33 16.42 -8.31 6.27
C LEU A 33 17.91 -8.08 6.52
N LYS A 34 18.71 -8.26 5.49
CA LYS A 34 20.14 -7.92 5.48
C LYS A 34 20.40 -6.90 4.38
N ASN A 35 21.07 -5.80 4.72
CA ASN A 35 21.61 -4.86 3.75
C ASN A 35 23.09 -4.65 4.08
N LYS A 36 23.97 -4.93 3.10
CA LYS A 36 25.43 -4.89 3.30
C LYS A 36 25.85 -5.76 4.50
N ASP A 37 26.23 -5.13 5.61
CA ASP A 37 26.70 -5.78 6.85
C ASP A 37 25.73 -5.61 8.03
N GLU A 38 24.54 -5.08 7.79
CA GLU A 38 23.54 -4.80 8.82
C GLU A 38 22.32 -5.72 8.71
N TYR A 39 21.73 -6.04 9.86
CA TYR A 39 20.55 -6.89 9.99
C TYR A 39 19.39 -6.10 10.59
N TYR A 40 18.23 -6.20 9.95
CA TYR A 40 17.03 -5.44 10.28
C TYR A 40 15.90 -6.41 10.64
N LEU A 41 15.52 -6.42 11.92
CA LEU A 41 14.41 -7.22 12.41
C LEU A 41 13.11 -6.43 12.29
N LEU A 42 12.12 -7.00 11.62
CA LEU A 42 10.83 -6.36 11.36
C LEU A 42 9.70 -7.28 11.81
N GLU A 43 8.69 -6.72 12.45
CA GLU A 43 7.48 -7.44 12.84
C GLU A 43 6.57 -7.69 11.64
N LYS A 44 6.07 -8.91 11.46
CA LYS A 44 5.15 -9.23 10.36
C LYS A 44 3.74 -8.66 10.57
N LYS A 45 3.36 -8.45 11.84
CA LYS A 45 2.07 -7.88 12.20
C LYS A 45 2.25 -6.42 12.60
N GLY A 46 1.38 -5.56 12.07
CA GLY A 46 1.40 -4.13 12.36
C GLY A 46 2.33 -3.36 11.45
N LYS A 47 2.83 -2.23 11.96
CA LYS A 47 3.63 -1.29 11.17
C LYS A 47 5.08 -1.71 11.13
N GLN A 48 5.65 -1.76 9.94
CA GLN A 48 7.04 -2.13 9.72
C GLN A 48 7.88 -0.88 9.50
N TYR A 49 8.92 -0.69 10.32
CA TYR A 49 9.82 0.44 10.20
C TYR A 49 11.24 -0.04 9.89
N LEU A 50 11.82 0.51 8.83
CA LEU A 50 13.18 0.23 8.44
C LEU A 50 14.07 1.42 8.79
N TYR A 51 15.22 1.13 9.40
CA TYR A 51 16.27 2.12 9.59
C TYR A 51 17.07 2.27 8.29
N VAL A 52 17.24 3.51 7.85
CA VAL A 52 17.93 3.84 6.60
C VAL A 52 18.88 5.00 6.86
N ASP A 53 20.15 4.82 6.52
CA ASP A 53 21.18 5.87 6.65
C ASP A 53 21.28 6.73 5.37
N ASP A 54 20.89 6.17 4.23
CA ASP A 54 20.88 6.87 2.95
C ASP A 54 19.57 7.64 2.70
N LYS A 55 19.70 8.92 2.37
CA LYS A 55 18.54 9.79 2.14
C LYS A 55 17.76 9.40 0.88
N ASN A 56 18.43 8.93 -0.18
CA ASN A 56 17.75 8.55 -1.43
C ASN A 56 16.92 7.28 -1.21
N ASP A 57 17.48 6.29 -0.51
CA ASP A 57 16.74 5.08 -0.12
C ASP A 57 15.52 5.43 0.72
N ALA A 58 15.67 6.37 1.67
CA ALA A 58 14.57 6.81 2.52
C ALA A 58 13.45 7.51 1.71
N ASP A 59 13.81 8.33 0.73
CA ASP A 59 12.86 9.02 -0.16
C ASP A 59 12.12 8.03 -1.08
N LEU A 60 12.85 7.06 -1.65
CA LEU A 60 12.29 6.00 -2.49
C LEU A 60 11.31 5.10 -1.71
N LEU A 61 11.67 4.68 -0.50
CA LEU A 61 10.79 3.87 0.36
C LEU A 61 9.54 4.64 0.77
N THR A 62 9.69 5.92 1.12
CA THR A 62 8.55 6.79 1.46
C THR A 62 7.63 6.98 0.25
N GLY A 63 8.19 7.20 -0.95
CA GLY A 63 7.44 7.31 -2.19
C GLY A 63 6.70 6.03 -2.56
N ALA A 64 7.35 4.87 -2.42
CA ALA A 64 6.75 3.56 -2.68
C ALA A 64 5.57 3.28 -1.74
N PHE A 65 5.70 3.61 -0.46
CA PHE A 65 4.63 3.53 0.53
C PHE A 65 3.43 4.42 0.14
N ILE A 66 3.67 5.69 -0.18
CA ILE A 66 2.61 6.63 -0.57
C ILE A 66 1.92 6.19 -1.86
N ALA A 67 2.68 5.75 -2.87
CA ALA A 67 2.12 5.30 -4.14
C ALA A 67 1.17 4.11 -3.96
N ARG A 68 1.55 3.13 -3.12
CA ARG A 68 0.69 1.98 -2.83
C ARG A 68 -0.59 2.38 -2.12
N HIS A 69 -0.51 3.28 -1.15
CA HIS A 69 -1.67 3.76 -0.41
C HIS A 69 -2.57 4.72 -1.20
N LYS A 70 -2.08 5.33 -2.29
CA LYS A 70 -2.92 6.12 -3.21
C LYS A 70 -3.73 5.25 -4.17
N ILE A 71 -3.29 4.04 -4.50
CA ILE A 71 -4.01 3.12 -5.40
C ILE A 71 -5.20 2.45 -4.68
N ASP A 72 -5.20 2.45 -3.34
CA ASP A 72 -6.31 1.92 -2.52
C ASP A 72 -7.38 2.99 -2.20
N ALA A 73 -7.15 4.25 -2.60
CA ALA A 73 -8.22 5.24 -2.56
C ALA A 73 -9.18 4.94 -3.72
N PRO A 74 -10.46 4.61 -3.47
CA PRO A 74 -11.43 4.53 -4.55
C PRO A 74 -11.45 5.88 -5.26
N ASP A 75 -11.35 5.86 -6.59
CA ASP A 75 -11.49 7.05 -7.43
C ASP A 75 -12.73 7.83 -6.96
N PRO A 76 -12.59 9.10 -6.52
CA PRO A 76 -13.75 9.90 -6.13
C PRO A 76 -14.66 10.25 -7.31
N ASN A 77 -14.28 9.84 -8.54
CA ASN A 77 -15.01 10.07 -9.78
C ASN A 77 -15.77 8.83 -10.30
N THR A 78 -15.96 7.76 -9.52
CA THR A 78 -16.92 6.68 -9.88
C THR A 78 -18.34 6.96 -9.35
N ALA A 79 -18.67 8.22 -9.07
CA ALA A 79 -20.03 8.67 -8.82
C ALA A 79 -20.29 9.88 -9.69
N LEU A 80 -20.99 9.67 -10.81
CA LEU A 80 -21.93 10.57 -11.49
C LEU A 80 -22.25 9.97 -12.86
N ASP A 81 -23.15 8.99 -12.87
CA ASP A 81 -24.16 8.94 -13.93
C ASP A 81 -25.51 8.90 -13.21
N GLU A 82 -26.11 10.08 -13.12
CA GLU A 82 -27.42 10.36 -12.54
C GLU A 82 -28.55 9.78 -13.43
N PRO A 83 -29.78 9.66 -12.93
CA PRO A 83 -30.71 8.61 -13.29
C PRO A 83 -31.48 8.88 -14.60
N GLU A 84 -31.47 7.94 -15.54
CA GLU A 84 -32.43 7.97 -16.65
C GLU A 84 -33.81 7.50 -16.18
N GLY A 85 -34.64 8.49 -15.83
CA GLY A 85 -36.05 8.59 -16.22
C GLY A 85 -36.94 7.36 -16.01
N GLY A 86 -37.43 7.17 -14.78
CA GLY A 86 -38.68 6.45 -14.55
C GLY A 86 -39.87 7.32 -14.96
N ILE A 87 -40.47 7.06 -16.13
CA ILE A 87 -41.81 7.56 -16.47
C ILE A 87 -42.81 6.59 -15.80
N PRO A 88 -43.78 7.07 -14.99
CA PRO A 88 -44.81 6.21 -14.46
C PRO A 88 -45.94 6.10 -15.50
N ASP A 89 -46.36 4.89 -15.85
CA ASP A 89 -47.70 4.69 -16.41
C ASP A 89 -48.17 3.25 -16.12
N GLU A 90 -49.09 3.14 -15.18
CA GLU A 90 -49.96 1.99 -14.92
C GLU A 90 -51.35 2.59 -14.63
N PRO A 91 -52.48 1.90 -14.86
CA PRO A 91 -52.82 0.96 -15.93
C PRO A 91 -54.16 1.32 -16.63
N GLU A 92 -54.34 1.00 -17.91
CA GLU A 92 -55.69 0.80 -18.48
C GLU A 92 -55.99 -0.71 -18.48
N ASP A 93 -56.55 -1.19 -17.37
CA ASP A 93 -57.23 -2.49 -17.33
C ASP A 93 -58.75 -2.24 -17.28
N GLU A 94 -59.35 -2.50 -18.44
CA GLU A 94 -60.75 -2.40 -18.77
C GLU A 94 -61.62 -3.26 -17.81
N LYS A 95 -62.44 -2.59 -16.99
CA LYS A 95 -63.58 -3.23 -16.33
C LYS A 95 -64.90 -2.65 -16.85
N LYS A 96 -65.55 -3.49 -17.65
CA LYS A 96 -67.01 -3.73 -17.71
C LYS A 96 -67.83 -2.95 -18.73
#